data_AF-A0A3E0R180-F1
#
_entry.id   AF-A0A3E0R180-F1
#
_cell.length_a   1.000
_cell.length_b   1.000
_cell.length_c   1.000
_cell.angle_alpha   90.00
_cell.angle_beta   90.00
_cell.angle_gamma   90.00
#
_symmetry.space_group_name_H-M   'P 1'
#
loop_
_entity.id
_entity.type
_entity.pdbx_description
1 polymer ?
#
loop_
_entity_poly.entity_id
_entity_poly.type
_entity_poly.pdbx_seq_one_letter_code
_entity_poly.pdbx_strand_id
1 'polypeptide(L)'
;MAQYDIHNIEERLQAIDPRIVRIDFNHARERHEIIARDNYGDEYIAFTVPWGQLDARAERELYRIRPERMNPFEEVRRAEERKQRAEDKKIHDMATDLVENIQSSFRHKPSRSIE
;
A
#
# COMPACT_ATOMS: atom_id res chain seq x y z
N MET A 1 13.89 -5.24 -5.85
CA MET A 1 12.59 -5.25 -5.15
C MET A 1 12.07 -3.82 -5.06
N ALA A 2 11.32 -3.36 -6.08
CA ALA A 2 10.61 -2.07 -6.10
C ALA A 2 9.51 -2.07 -7.18
N GLN A 3 8.88 -3.23 -7.43
CA GLN A 3 7.96 -3.42 -8.56
C GLN A 3 6.47 -3.28 -8.16
N TYR A 4 6.19 -2.97 -6.89
CA TYR A 4 4.83 -2.97 -6.35
C TYR A 4 4.22 -1.58 -6.11
N ASP A 5 4.96 -0.48 -6.29
CA ASP A 5 4.44 0.87 -5.95
C ASP A 5 3.79 1.61 -7.12
N ILE A 6 4.04 1.21 -8.38
CA ILE A 6 3.47 1.90 -9.55
C ILE A 6 2.01 1.48 -9.78
N HIS A 7 1.65 0.23 -9.46
CA HIS A 7 0.40 -0.38 -9.95
C HIS A 7 -0.90 0.25 -9.44
N ASN A 8 -0.88 1.03 -8.35
CA ASN A 8 -2.09 1.66 -7.79
C ASN A 8 -1.90 3.16 -7.51
N ILE A 9 -0.89 3.82 -8.07
CA ILE A 9 -0.65 5.25 -7.78
C ILE A 9 -1.80 6.12 -8.29
N GLU A 10 -2.41 5.76 -9.41
CA GLU A 10 -3.57 6.44 -9.96
C GLU A 10 -4.77 6.37 -9.00
N GLU A 11 -5.14 5.18 -8.53
CA GLU A 11 -6.22 5.00 -7.55
C GLU A 11 -5.95 5.77 -6.26
N ARG A 12 -4.70 5.76 -5.78
CA ARG A 12 -4.31 6.49 -4.56
C ARG A 12 -4.45 8.00 -4.73
N LEU A 13 -4.04 8.53 -5.87
CA LEU A 13 -4.19 9.95 -6.18
C LEU A 13 -5.67 10.34 -6.35
N GLN A 14 -6.46 9.50 -7.01
CA GLN A 14 -7.92 9.67 -7.13
C GLN A 14 -8.63 9.63 -5.77
N ALA A 15 -8.17 8.79 -4.84
CA ALA A 15 -8.71 8.74 -3.48
C ALA A 15 -8.46 10.04 -2.69
N ILE A 16 -7.35 10.74 -2.96
CA ILE A 16 -7.02 12.04 -2.35
C ILE A 16 -7.79 13.17 -3.04
N ASP A 17 -7.78 13.19 -4.36
CA ASP A 17 -8.48 14.17 -5.18
C ASP A 17 -9.30 13.47 -6.28
N PRO A 18 -10.62 13.31 -6.09
CA PRO A 18 -11.50 12.68 -7.07
C PRO A 18 -11.60 13.43 -8.40
N ARG A 19 -11.05 14.65 -8.48
CA ARG A 19 -10.95 15.38 -9.74
C ARG A 19 -9.86 14.84 -10.64
N ILE A 20 -8.86 14.14 -10.10
CA ILE A 20 -7.84 13.47 -10.91
C ILE A 20 -8.54 12.39 -11.72
N VAL A 21 -8.35 12.40 -13.03
CA VAL A 21 -9.05 11.48 -13.95
C VAL A 21 -8.10 10.50 -14.59
N ARG A 22 -6.88 10.92 -14.93
CA ARG A 22 -5.85 10.05 -15.49
C ARG A 22 -4.44 10.61 -15.31
N ILE A 23 -3.45 9.78 -15.58
CA ILE A 23 -2.03 10.16 -15.61
C ILE A 23 -1.48 9.84 -16.99
N ASP A 24 -1.07 10.87 -17.72
CA ASP A 24 -0.47 10.71 -19.05
C ASP A 24 1.05 10.77 -18.94
N PHE A 25 1.79 10.00 -19.76
CA PHE A 25 3.25 10.09 -19.81
C PHE A 25 3.70 10.87 -21.04
N ASN A 26 4.36 12.00 -20.81
CA ASN A 26 4.96 12.81 -21.85
C ASN A 26 6.38 12.29 -22.17
N HIS A 27 6.48 11.46 -23.22
CA HIS A 27 7.75 10.88 -23.67
C HIS A 27 8.80 11.92 -24.08
N ALA A 28 8.39 13.08 -24.61
CA ALA A 28 9.33 14.10 -25.07
C ALA A 28 10.01 14.82 -23.90
N ARG A 29 9.35 14.87 -22.74
CA ARG A 29 9.84 15.57 -21.54
C ARG A 29 10.23 14.62 -20.40
N GLU A 30 10.02 13.32 -20.58
CA GLU A 30 10.21 12.28 -19.57
C GLU A 30 9.50 12.59 -18.24
N ARG A 31 8.22 12.99 -18.34
CA ARG A 31 7.40 13.37 -17.17
C ARG A 31 6.01 12.77 -17.24
N HIS A 32 5.48 12.42 -16.10
CA HIS A 32 4.06 12.11 -15.90
C HIS A 32 3.27 13.41 -15.70
N GLU A 33 2.19 13.56 -16.43
CA GLU A 33 1.26 14.69 -16.36
C GLU A 33 -0.01 14.20 -15.68
N ILE A 34 -0.32 14.75 -14.50
CA ILE A 34 -1.49 14.36 -13.73
C ILE A 34 -2.66 15.22 -14.20
N ILE A 35 -3.63 14.60 -14.87
CA ILE A 35 -4.77 15.28 -15.47
C ILE A 35 -5.93 15.28 -14.47
N ALA A 36 -6.48 16.46 -14.23
CA ALA A 36 -7.67 16.65 -13.41
C ALA A 36 -8.77 17.34 -14.19
N ARG A 37 -10.01 17.17 -13.73
CA ARG A 37 -11.20 17.84 -14.26
C ARG A 37 -11.64 18.96 -13.34
N ASP A 38 -11.93 20.12 -13.90
CA ASP A 38 -12.46 21.24 -13.15
C ASP A 38 -13.96 21.09 -12.84
N ASN A 39 -14.59 22.12 -12.27
CA ASN A 39 -16.02 22.09 -11.96
C ASN A 39 -16.92 22.23 -13.21
N TYR A 40 -16.37 22.68 -14.33
CA TYR A 40 -17.07 22.90 -15.59
C TYR A 40 -16.96 21.70 -16.54
N GLY A 41 -16.06 20.76 -16.24
CA GLY A 41 -15.84 19.54 -16.99
C GLY A 41 -14.57 19.55 -17.84
N ASP A 42 -13.81 20.65 -17.82
CA ASP A 42 -12.61 20.81 -18.61
C ASP A 42 -11.41 20.09 -17.97
N GLU A 43 -10.64 19.39 -18.80
CA GLU A 43 -9.44 18.68 -18.39
C GLU A 43 -8.24 19.63 -18.38
N TYR A 44 -7.47 19.62 -17.29
CA TYR A 44 -6.27 20.42 -17.13
C TYR A 44 -5.16 19.62 -16.44
N ILE A 45 -3.90 20.03 -16.66
CA ILE A 45 -2.74 19.44 -15.98
C ILE A 45 -2.68 20.03 -14.57
N ALA A 46 -2.97 19.22 -13.56
CA ALA A 46 -2.90 19.63 -12.16
C ALA A 46 -1.45 19.86 -11.72
N PHE A 47 -0.57 18.90 -12.02
CA PHE A 47 0.87 19.02 -11.81
C PHE A 47 1.61 17.94 -12.62
N THR A 48 2.93 18.06 -12.69
CA THR A 48 3.79 17.13 -13.42
C THR A 48 4.83 16.49 -12.49
N VAL A 49 5.11 15.22 -12.70
CA VAL A 49 6.07 14.43 -11.91
C VAL A 49 7.16 13.87 -12.83
N PRO A 50 8.45 13.96 -12.49
CA PRO A 50 9.52 13.35 -13.28
C PRO A 50 9.37 11.82 -13.41
N TRP A 51 9.87 11.26 -14.50
CA TRP A 51 9.94 9.81 -14.68
C TRP A 51 10.66 9.14 -13.50
N GLY A 52 10.10 8.02 -13.02
CA GLY A 52 10.61 7.29 -11.87
C GLY A 52 10.29 7.91 -10.49
N GLN A 53 9.56 9.03 -10.45
CA GLN A 53 9.10 9.66 -9.19
C GLN A 53 7.58 9.57 -8.98
N LEU A 54 6.90 8.78 -9.81
CA LEU A 54 5.46 8.50 -9.66
C LEU A 54 5.24 7.45 -8.56
N ASP A 55 5.52 7.85 -7.33
CA ASP A 55 5.43 7.03 -6.11
C ASP A 55 4.81 7.85 -4.96
N ALA A 56 5.03 7.43 -3.70
CA ALA A 56 4.58 8.14 -2.51
C ALA A 56 5.02 9.62 -2.43
N ARG A 57 6.02 10.05 -3.19
CA ARG A 57 6.42 11.47 -3.30
C ARG A 57 5.38 12.29 -4.04
N ALA A 58 4.74 11.72 -5.07
CA ALA A 58 3.67 12.37 -5.82
C ALA A 58 2.44 12.62 -4.94
N GLU A 59 2.10 11.67 -4.06
CA GLU A 59 1.04 11.87 -3.06
C GLU A 59 1.36 13.01 -2.08
N ARG A 60 2.61 13.09 -1.60
CA ARG A 60 3.04 14.18 -0.71
C ARG A 60 2.94 15.56 -1.38
N GLU A 61 3.33 15.66 -2.65
CA GLU A 61 3.16 16.91 -3.39
C GLU A 61 1.67 17.24 -3.61
N LEU A 62 0.82 16.25 -3.88
CA LEU A 62 -0.63 16.49 -3.97
C LEU A 62 -1.20 17.04 -2.65
N TYR A 63 -0.81 16.47 -1.50
CA TYR A 63 -1.20 17.01 -0.18
C TYR A 63 -0.63 18.40 0.08
N ARG A 64 0.54 18.73 -0.45
CA ARG A 64 1.11 20.07 -0.34
C ARG A 64 0.31 21.10 -1.15
N ILE A 65 -0.15 20.72 -2.34
CA ILE A 65 -0.99 21.56 -3.21
C ILE A 65 -2.41 21.68 -2.64
N ARG A 66 -2.94 20.60 -2.04
CA ARG A 66 -4.28 20.51 -1.46
C ARG A 66 -4.26 20.04 -0.01
N PRO A 67 -3.78 20.87 0.93
CA PRO A 67 -3.67 20.50 2.33
C PRO A 67 -5.02 20.20 2.98
N GLU A 68 -6.12 20.79 2.48
CA GLU A 68 -7.48 20.54 2.94
C GLU A 68 -7.96 19.10 2.70
N ARG A 69 -7.30 18.35 1.81
CA ARG A 69 -7.57 16.94 1.54
C ARG A 69 -6.69 16.00 2.37
N MET A 70 -5.73 16.53 3.10
CA MET A 70 -4.90 15.75 4.01
C MET A 70 -5.73 15.34 5.23
N ASN A 71 -6.03 14.05 5.35
CA ASN A 71 -6.57 13.53 6.60
C ASN A 71 -5.39 13.16 7.53
N PRO A 72 -5.12 13.93 8.60
CA PRO A 72 -3.97 13.67 9.47
C PRO A 72 -4.05 12.31 10.20
N PHE A 73 -5.24 11.70 10.27
CA PHE A 73 -5.44 10.41 10.92
C PHE A 73 -5.25 9.22 9.98
N GLU A 74 -5.14 9.43 8.65
CA GLU A 74 -4.91 8.36 7.68
C GLU A 74 -3.56 7.67 7.91
N GLU A 75 -2.50 8.43 8.21
CA GLU A 75 -1.18 7.86 8.49
C GLU A 75 -1.19 7.01 9.76
N VAL A 76 -1.87 7.48 10.81
CA VAL A 76 -2.02 6.75 12.08
C VAL A 76 -2.77 5.45 11.84
N ARG A 77 -3.89 5.50 11.10
CA ARG A 77 -4.67 4.32 10.75
C ARG A 77 -3.85 3.30 9.96
N ARG A 78 -3.10 3.75 8.94
CA ARG A 78 -2.22 2.86 8.16
C ARG A 78 -1.12 2.24 9.03
N ALA A 79 -0.61 2.96 10.04
CA ALA A 79 0.37 2.44 10.98
C ALA A 79 -0.24 1.38 11.91
N GLU A 80 -1.45 1.62 12.42
CA GLU A 80 -2.19 0.66 13.25
C GLU A 80 -2.56 -0.60 12.47
N GLU A 81 -3.03 -0.48 11.23
CA GLU A 81 -3.33 -1.63 10.37
C GLU A 81 -2.10 -2.50 10.10
N ARG A 82 -0.92 -1.90 9.88
CA ARG A 82 0.33 -2.67 9.74
C ARG A 82 0.68 -3.40 11.02
N LYS A 83 0.48 -2.77 12.17
CA LYS A 83 0.73 -3.38 13.48
C LYS A 83 -0.20 -4.56 13.72
N GLN A 84 -1.50 -4.41 13.45
CA GLN A 84 -2.46 -5.50 13.54
C GLN A 84 -2.09 -6.68 12.64
N ARG A 85 -1.74 -6.44 11.37
CA ARG A 85 -1.30 -7.53 10.47
C ARG A 85 -0.05 -8.25 10.97
N ALA A 86 0.88 -7.53 11.60
CA ALA A 86 2.07 -8.13 12.17
C ALA A 86 1.75 -8.99 13.40
N GLU A 87 0.82 -8.53 14.24
CA GLU A 87 0.31 -9.28 15.40
C GLU A 87 -0.47 -10.53 14.97
N ASP A 88 -1.37 -10.41 13.99
CA ASP A 88 -2.13 -11.54 13.44
C ASP A 88 -1.20 -12.61 12.85
N LYS A 89 -0.17 -12.19 12.10
CA LYS A 89 0.84 -13.11 11.59
C LYS A 89 1.56 -13.84 12.72
N LYS A 90 1.97 -13.10 13.75
CA LYS A 90 2.64 -13.70 14.92
C LYS A 90 1.74 -14.71 15.64
N ILE A 91 0.45 -14.41 15.79
CA ILE A 91 -0.54 -15.32 16.38
C ILE A 91 -0.67 -16.58 15.52
N HIS A 92 -0.74 -16.43 14.21
CA HIS A 92 -0.84 -17.54 13.28
C HIS A 92 0.41 -18.44 13.31
N ASP A 93 1.60 -17.85 13.33
CA ASP A 93 2.88 -18.58 13.44
C ASP A 93 2.93 -19.35 14.78
N MET A 94 2.57 -18.71 15.90
CA MET A 94 2.49 -19.37 17.22
C MET A 94 1.46 -20.52 17.25
N ALA A 95 0.31 -20.35 16.59
CA ALA A 95 -0.70 -21.40 16.50
C ALA A 95 -0.21 -22.58 15.67
N THR A 96 0.52 -22.31 14.58
CA THR A 96 1.13 -23.34 13.73
C THR A 96 2.18 -24.14 14.51
N ASP A 97 3.07 -23.44 15.23
CA ASP A 97 4.09 -24.07 16.08
C ASP A 97 3.47 -24.95 17.19
N LEU A 98 2.35 -24.52 17.77
CA LEU A 98 1.60 -25.29 18.77
C LEU A 98 1.01 -26.56 18.17
N VAL A 99 0.40 -26.48 16.97
CA VAL A 99 -0.16 -27.64 16.28
C VAL A 99 0.93 -28.64 15.91
N GLU A 100 2.07 -28.18 15.40
CA GLU A 100 3.21 -29.05 15.07
C GLU A 100 3.77 -29.75 16.31
N ASN A 101 3.90 -29.04 17.43
CA ASN A 101 4.35 -29.62 18.70
C ASN A 101 3.34 -30.63 19.29
N ILE A 102 2.04 -30.38 19.16
CA ILE A 102 1.01 -31.33 19.59
C ILE A 102 1.08 -32.60 18.73
N GLN A 103 1.16 -32.46 17.40
CA GLN A 103 1.26 -33.60 16.49
C GLN A 103 2.54 -34.42 16.68
N SER A 104 3.69 -33.78 16.95
CA SER A 104 4.95 -34.49 17.23
C SER A 104 4.87 -35.27 18.55
N SER A 105 4.23 -34.69 19.56
CA SER A 105 4.02 -35.33 20.88
C SER A 105 3.12 -36.57 20.80
N PHE A 106 2.10 -36.58 19.91
CA PHE A 106 1.25 -37.76 19.69
C PHE A 106 1.88 -38.85 18.82
N ARG A 107 2.97 -38.56 18.09
CA ARG A 107 3.70 -39.56 17.27
C ARG A 107 4.75 -40.35 18.04
N HIS A 108 5.16 -39.92 19.24
CA HIS A 108 6.08 -40.69 20.10
C HIS A 108 5.31 -41.72 20.94
N LYS A 109 4.99 -42.88 20.36
CA LYS A 109 4.68 -44.08 21.15
C LYS A 109 5.99 -44.62 21.75
N PRO A 110 6.10 -44.83 23.07
CA PRO A 110 7.24 -45.54 23.63
C PRO A 110 7.15 -47.00 23.22
N SER A 111 8.05 -47.44 22.35
CA SER A 111 8.34 -48.86 22.15
C SER A 111 9.05 -49.38 23.40
N ARG A 112 8.28 -49.69 24.45
CA ARG A 112 8.70 -50.64 25.48
C ARG A 112 8.33 -52.03 25.01
N SER A 113 9.31 -52.73 24.48
CA SER A 113 9.36 -54.19 24.57
C SER A 113 10.40 -54.47 25.65
N ILE A 114 9.93 -54.79 26.85
CA ILE A 114 10.74 -55.46 27.87
C ILE A 114 10.64 -56.95 27.51
N GLU A 115 11.75 -57.53 27.07
CA GLU A 115 12.10 -58.95 27.21
C GLU A 115 13.61 -59.12 27.04
#